data_AF-A0A3N0DCR2-F1
#
_entry.id   AF-A0A3N0DCR2-F1
#
_cell.length_a   1.000
_cell.length_b   1.000
_cell.length_c   1.000
_cell.angle_alpha   90.00
_cell.angle_beta   90.00
_cell.angle_gamma   90.00
#
_symmetry.space_group_name_H-M   'P 1'
#
loop_
_entity.id
_entity.type
_entity.pdbx_description
1 polymer ?
#
loop_
_entity_poly.entity_id
_entity_poly.type
_entity_poly.pdbx_seq_one_letter_code
_entity_poly.pdbx_strand_id
1 'polypeptide(L)'
;MARLATYTPASIPTVNLAGTPMTAGDEATFAGTGRTKTEWVPDEPHTAPFKIDGTDATTPAISGKTTADSVRRGDTGGPPLREADNGPELVGLATRSWQGGCLGTPETETRTNAEAVRTDDLGEWISSIANRAWTRQIAAGDFSGDGKADLLAPRNADTFCTYTGNGTGNFAAPVITQP
;
A
#
# COMPACT_ATOMS: atom_id res chain seq x y z
N MET A 1 2.53 8.27 4.15
CA MET A 1 3.14 8.08 2.81
C MET A 1 4.59 8.48 2.88
N ALA A 2 5.50 7.63 2.40
CA ALA A 2 6.92 7.93 2.29
C ALA A 2 7.34 7.72 0.82
N ARG A 3 8.12 8.65 0.26
CA ARG A 3 8.69 8.52 -1.07
C ARG A 3 10.13 8.04 -0.94
N LEU A 4 10.46 6.92 -1.59
CA LEU A 4 11.83 6.43 -1.64
C LEU A 4 12.70 7.37 -2.47
N ALA A 5 13.99 7.47 -2.11
CA ALA A 5 14.95 8.30 -2.85
C ALA A 5 15.24 7.74 -4.25
N THR A 6 15.06 6.43 -4.44
CA THR A 6 15.27 5.71 -5.69
C THR A 6 14.12 4.75 -5.94
N TYR A 7 13.89 4.39 -7.21
CA TYR A 7 12.91 3.38 -7.57
C TYR A 7 13.28 2.02 -7.01
N THR A 8 12.24 1.29 -6.59
CA THR A 8 12.37 -0.11 -6.24
C THR A 8 12.56 -0.93 -7.52
N PRO A 9 13.50 -1.89 -7.57
CA PRO A 9 13.63 -2.80 -8.71
C PRO A 9 12.32 -3.55 -8.98
N ALA A 10 12.00 -3.81 -10.25
CA ALA A 10 10.79 -4.53 -10.66
C ALA A 10 10.69 -5.96 -10.10
N SER A 11 11.81 -6.52 -9.63
CA SER A 11 11.86 -7.83 -8.97
C SER A 11 11.25 -7.83 -7.56
N ILE A 12 11.01 -6.65 -6.97
CA ILE A 12 10.37 -6.54 -5.67
C ILE A 12 8.87 -6.33 -5.90
N PRO A 13 8.02 -7.32 -5.57
CA PRO A 13 6.59 -7.21 -5.81
C PRO A 13 5.96 -6.12 -4.96
N THR A 14 4.97 -5.44 -5.52
CA THR A 14 4.11 -4.50 -4.80
C THR A 14 2.89 -5.20 -4.22
N VAL A 15 2.30 -4.60 -3.20
CA VAL A 15 1.02 -5.04 -2.62
C VAL A 15 -0.11 -4.19 -3.23
N ASN A 16 -1.23 -4.84 -3.57
CA ASN A 16 -2.41 -4.15 -4.08
C ASN A 16 -3.12 -3.42 -2.92
N LEU A 17 -3.84 -2.33 -3.20
CA LEU A 17 -4.77 -1.78 -2.20
C LEU A 17 -6.09 -2.53 -2.30
N ALA A 18 -6.62 -2.98 -1.16
CA ALA A 18 -7.97 -3.53 -1.12
C ALA A 18 -8.97 -2.48 -1.60
N GLY A 19 -9.87 -2.83 -2.52
CA GLY A 19 -11.02 -1.97 -2.88
C GLY A 19 -12.31 -2.33 -2.12
N THR A 20 -12.31 -3.50 -1.49
CA THR A 20 -13.45 -4.04 -0.75
C THR A 20 -13.15 -4.06 0.74
N PRO A 21 -14.03 -3.53 1.59
CA PRO A 21 -13.84 -3.48 3.03
C PRO A 21 -13.72 -4.89 3.62
N MET A 22 -12.92 -5.04 4.68
CA MET A 22 -13.02 -6.23 5.52
C MET A 22 -14.19 -6.11 6.50
N THR A 23 -14.80 -7.24 6.79
CA THR A 23 -15.91 -7.40 7.72
C THR A 23 -15.48 -8.20 8.96
N ALA A 24 -16.28 -8.14 10.02
CA ALA A 24 -15.97 -8.84 11.25
C ALA A 24 -15.87 -10.37 11.00
N GLY A 25 -14.79 -10.97 11.46
CA GLY A 25 -14.46 -12.38 11.25
C GLY A 25 -13.57 -12.65 10.04
N ASP A 26 -13.42 -11.69 9.13
CA ASP A 26 -12.47 -11.82 8.03
C ASP A 26 -11.03 -11.93 8.54
N GLU A 27 -10.22 -12.65 7.79
CA GLU A 27 -8.86 -13.00 8.18
C GLU A 27 -7.84 -12.31 7.28
N ALA A 28 -6.72 -11.89 7.88
CA ALA A 28 -5.58 -11.30 7.19
C ALA A 28 -4.28 -11.80 7.81
N THR A 29 -3.23 -11.90 7.00
CA THR A 29 -1.88 -12.19 7.48
C THR A 29 -1.21 -10.88 7.83
N PHE A 30 -0.75 -10.73 9.06
CA PHE A 30 0.06 -9.59 9.49
C PHE A 30 1.54 -9.94 9.39
N ALA A 31 2.36 -9.02 8.90
CA ALA A 31 3.81 -9.14 8.87
C ALA A 31 4.47 -8.04 9.72
N GLY A 32 5.48 -8.41 10.51
CA GLY A 32 6.11 -7.52 11.47
C GLY A 32 7.57 -7.87 11.75
N THR A 33 8.31 -6.89 12.27
CA THR A 33 9.68 -7.06 12.81
C THR A 33 9.76 -6.59 14.25
N GLY A 34 8.60 -6.34 14.87
CA GLY A 34 8.49 -5.97 16.25
C GLY A 34 8.98 -7.07 17.18
N ARG A 35 9.01 -6.75 18.47
CA ARG A 35 9.47 -7.68 19.51
C ARG A 35 8.56 -8.89 19.56
N THR A 36 9.04 -10.03 20.01
CA THR A 36 8.19 -11.22 20.24
C THR A 36 7.80 -11.36 21.71
N LYS A 37 7.36 -12.56 22.13
CA LYS A 37 7.06 -12.88 23.52
C LYS A 37 8.31 -13.02 24.36
N THR A 38 9.41 -13.40 23.72
CA THR A 38 10.65 -13.80 24.38
C THR A 38 11.85 -13.00 23.91
N GLU A 39 11.72 -12.23 22.82
CA GLU A 39 12.84 -11.53 22.18
C GLU A 39 12.53 -10.06 21.94
N TRP A 40 13.52 -9.19 22.21
CA TRP A 40 13.34 -7.74 22.12
C TRP A 40 13.63 -7.16 20.73
N VAL A 41 14.54 -7.77 19.97
CA VAL A 41 14.91 -7.37 18.61
C VAL A 41 15.10 -8.65 17.81
N PRO A 42 14.05 -9.15 17.15
CA PRO A 42 14.18 -10.34 16.31
C PRO A 42 15.04 -10.05 15.07
N ASP A 43 15.85 -11.02 14.69
CA ASP A 43 16.71 -10.93 13.49
C ASP A 43 15.94 -11.19 12.19
N GLU A 44 14.72 -11.74 12.27
CA GLU A 44 13.88 -12.08 11.13
C GLU A 44 12.46 -11.47 11.23
N PRO A 45 11.86 -11.07 10.09
CA PRO A 45 10.45 -10.73 10.05
C PRO A 45 9.60 -11.97 10.37
N HIS A 46 8.51 -11.76 11.09
CA HIS A 46 7.55 -12.81 11.42
C HIS A 46 6.17 -12.47 10.86
N THR A 47 5.38 -13.50 10.63
CA THR A 47 3.99 -13.38 10.19
C THR A 47 3.07 -14.13 11.12
N ALA A 48 1.84 -13.65 11.25
CA ALA A 48 0.79 -14.35 11.99
C ALA A 48 -0.59 -14.03 11.40
N PRO A 49 -1.55 -14.96 11.49
CA PRO A 49 -2.91 -14.71 11.05
C PRO A 49 -3.69 -13.91 12.10
N PHE A 50 -4.42 -12.90 11.63
CA PHE A 50 -5.28 -12.03 12.42
C PHE A 50 -6.71 -12.09 11.90
N LYS A 51 -7.65 -11.77 12.79
CA LYS A 51 -9.06 -11.56 12.51
C LYS A 51 -9.42 -10.09 12.69
N ILE A 52 -10.36 -9.62 11.89
CA ILE A 52 -11.01 -8.33 12.11
C ILE A 52 -12.12 -8.52 13.13
N ASP A 53 -12.07 -7.80 14.24
CA ASP A 53 -12.98 -8.01 15.37
C ASP A 53 -14.32 -7.29 15.19
N GLY A 54 -14.36 -6.23 14.38
CA GLY A 54 -15.53 -5.37 14.27
C GLY A 54 -15.60 -4.57 12.98
N THR A 55 -16.75 -3.93 12.79
CA THR A 55 -17.11 -3.15 11.59
C THR A 55 -16.88 -1.65 11.78
N ASP A 56 -16.03 -1.22 12.73
CA ASP A 56 -15.65 0.19 12.81
C ASP A 56 -15.10 0.59 11.44
N ALA A 57 -15.72 1.60 10.84
CA ALA A 57 -15.43 1.99 9.48
C ALA A 57 -14.04 2.60 9.32
N THR A 58 -13.40 3.01 10.42
CA THR A 58 -12.17 3.79 10.42
C THR A 58 -11.02 3.08 11.13
N THR A 59 -11.26 2.54 12.32
CA THR A 59 -10.23 1.91 13.16
C THR A 59 -10.73 0.58 13.76
N PRO A 60 -10.95 -0.46 12.94
CA PRO A 60 -11.32 -1.76 13.46
C PRO A 60 -10.26 -2.30 14.43
N ALA A 61 -10.75 -2.94 15.49
CA ALA A 61 -9.91 -3.80 16.30
C ALA A 61 -9.53 -5.07 15.49
N ILE A 62 -8.31 -5.54 15.70
CA ILE A 62 -7.79 -6.76 15.12
C ILE A 62 -7.22 -7.64 16.23
N SER A 63 -7.48 -8.93 16.16
CA SER A 63 -7.00 -9.92 17.12
C SER A 63 -6.25 -11.03 16.41
N GLY A 64 -5.15 -11.49 16.99
CA GLY A 64 -4.48 -12.68 16.50
C GLY A 64 -5.36 -13.92 16.64
N LYS A 65 -5.19 -14.90 15.75
CA LYS A 65 -5.99 -16.14 15.83
C LYS A 65 -5.68 -16.97 17.08
N THR A 66 -4.46 -16.88 17.57
CA THR A 66 -4.05 -17.51 18.82
C THR A 66 -3.63 -16.44 19.83
N THR A 67 -3.55 -16.81 21.11
CA THR A 67 -3.07 -15.91 22.17
C THR A 67 -1.57 -15.60 22.08
N ALA A 68 -0.83 -16.31 21.22
CA ALA A 68 0.55 -15.99 20.89
C ALA A 68 0.65 -14.89 19.83
N ASP A 69 -0.38 -14.75 19.00
CA ASP A 69 -0.46 -13.81 17.89
C ASP A 69 -0.94 -12.46 18.43
N SER A 70 -0.05 -11.48 18.45
CA SER A 70 -0.40 -10.11 18.82
C SER A 70 0.49 -9.16 18.04
N VAL A 71 -0.04 -7.98 17.73
CA VAL A 71 0.78 -6.86 17.24
C VAL A 71 1.58 -6.34 18.43
N ARG A 72 2.88 -6.18 18.29
CA ARG A 72 3.79 -5.86 19.40
C ARG A 72 4.51 -4.55 19.14
N ARG A 73 5.24 -4.06 20.13
CA ARG A 73 6.09 -2.88 19.94
C ARG A 73 7.06 -3.12 18.78
N GLY A 74 7.13 -2.15 17.87
CA GLY A 74 7.91 -2.26 16.63
C GLY A 74 7.09 -2.68 15.40
N ASP A 75 5.87 -3.19 15.59
CA ASP A 75 4.97 -3.56 14.48
C ASP A 75 4.04 -2.43 14.03
N THR A 76 4.08 -1.26 14.69
CA THR A 76 3.28 -0.10 14.29
C THR A 76 3.61 0.32 12.86
N GLY A 77 2.58 0.52 12.04
CA GLY A 77 2.68 0.73 10.61
C GLY A 77 2.75 -0.55 9.79
N GLY A 78 2.80 -1.72 10.44
CA GLY A 78 2.80 -3.03 9.79
C GLY A 78 1.48 -3.32 9.07
N PRO A 79 1.53 -4.11 7.98
CA PRO A 79 0.37 -4.38 7.13
C PRO A 79 -0.34 -5.68 7.54
N PRO A 80 -1.66 -5.63 7.83
CA PRO A 80 -2.54 -6.77 7.60
C PRO A 80 -2.77 -6.91 6.09
N LEU A 81 -2.56 -8.11 5.57
CA LEU A 81 -2.66 -8.47 4.16
C LEU A 81 -3.72 -9.54 3.95
N ARG A 82 -4.66 -9.28 3.05
CA ARG A 82 -5.64 -10.27 2.59
C ARG A 82 -5.10 -10.98 1.35
N GLU A 83 -5.20 -12.31 1.32
CA GLU A 83 -4.93 -13.08 0.09
C GLU A 83 -6.06 -12.84 -0.93
N ALA A 84 -5.70 -12.56 -2.18
CA ALA A 84 -6.63 -12.37 -3.29
C ALA A 84 -6.08 -12.96 -4.59
N ASP A 85 -6.95 -13.12 -5.59
CA ASP A 85 -6.61 -13.76 -6.88
C ASP A 85 -5.48 -13.04 -7.65
N ASN A 86 -5.30 -11.74 -7.42
CA ASN A 86 -4.30 -10.89 -8.08
C ASN A 86 -3.07 -10.60 -7.19
N GLY A 87 -2.89 -11.35 -6.09
CA GLY A 87 -1.85 -11.16 -5.09
C GLY A 87 -2.37 -10.55 -3.80
N PRO A 88 -1.50 -10.33 -2.80
CA PRO A 88 -1.91 -9.81 -1.50
C PRO A 88 -2.43 -8.37 -1.60
N GLU A 89 -3.49 -8.10 -0.84
CA GLU A 89 -4.11 -6.78 -0.72
C GLU A 89 -3.90 -6.18 0.66
N LEU A 90 -3.47 -4.92 0.71
CA LEU A 90 -3.40 -4.12 1.92
C LEU A 90 -4.80 -3.69 2.32
N VAL A 91 -5.22 -4.16 3.48
CA VAL A 91 -6.55 -3.93 4.06
C VAL A 91 -6.52 -2.92 5.21
N GLY A 92 -5.34 -2.65 5.76
CA GLY A 92 -5.17 -1.62 6.77
C GLY A 92 -3.72 -1.37 7.16
N LEU A 93 -3.51 -0.56 8.20
CA LEU A 93 -2.22 -0.32 8.83
C LEU A 93 -2.38 -0.38 10.35
N ALA A 94 -1.65 -1.26 11.04
CA ALA A 94 -1.72 -1.32 12.51
C ALA A 94 -1.18 -0.03 13.12
N THR A 95 -1.91 0.54 14.09
CA THR A 95 -1.56 1.82 14.72
C THR A 95 -1.26 1.69 16.19
N ARG A 96 -2.09 0.93 16.92
CA ARG A 96 -2.01 0.78 18.37
C ARG A 96 -2.19 -0.67 18.75
N SER A 97 -1.55 -1.08 19.84
CA SER A 97 -1.74 -2.41 20.42
C SER A 97 -1.75 -2.31 21.94
N TRP A 98 -2.58 -3.13 22.56
CA TRP A 98 -2.70 -3.20 24.01
C TRP A 98 -1.54 -3.94 24.69
N GLN A 99 -0.71 -4.67 23.93
CA GLN A 99 0.51 -5.33 24.41
C GLN A 99 0.31 -6.45 25.45
N GLY A 100 -0.91 -6.93 25.69
CA GLY A 100 -1.15 -8.08 26.56
C GLY A 100 -0.34 -9.31 26.11
N GLY A 101 0.34 -9.97 27.05
CA GLY A 101 1.21 -11.12 26.77
C GLY A 101 2.52 -10.80 26.03
N CYS A 102 2.87 -9.52 25.86
CA CYS A 102 4.12 -9.10 25.24
C CYS A 102 5.27 -9.00 26.25
N LEU A 103 6.51 -9.18 25.77
CA LEU A 103 7.70 -9.08 26.59
C LEU A 103 7.79 -7.70 27.27
N GLY A 104 7.95 -7.71 28.60
CA GLY A 104 8.03 -6.50 29.42
C GLY A 104 6.70 -5.79 29.67
N THR A 105 5.56 -6.39 29.31
CA THR A 105 4.23 -5.90 29.71
C THR A 105 3.79 -6.61 31.01
N PRO A 106 3.22 -5.89 32.01
CA PRO A 106 2.67 -6.52 33.21
C PRO A 106 1.59 -7.56 32.89
N GLU A 107 1.56 -8.66 33.64
CA GLU A 107 0.53 -9.72 33.47
C GLU A 107 -0.90 -9.24 33.72
N THR A 108 -1.07 -8.09 34.38
CA THR A 108 -2.37 -7.46 34.61
C THR A 108 -2.97 -6.86 33.33
N GLU A 109 -2.17 -6.62 32.30
CA GLU A 109 -2.70 -6.24 30.98
C GLU A 109 -3.03 -7.51 30.20
N THR A 110 -4.32 -7.78 30.08
CA THR A 110 -4.84 -9.00 29.47
C THR A 110 -5.36 -8.79 28.06
N ARG A 111 -5.46 -7.54 27.58
CA ARG A 111 -5.96 -7.25 26.23
C ARG A 111 -4.85 -7.49 25.22
N THR A 112 -5.08 -8.44 24.32
CA THR A 112 -4.12 -8.88 23.30
C THR A 112 -4.38 -8.27 21.93
N ASN A 113 -5.52 -7.60 21.75
CA ASN A 113 -5.91 -7.01 20.48
C ASN A 113 -5.13 -5.74 20.14
N ALA A 114 -5.27 -5.31 18.90
CA ALA A 114 -4.69 -4.12 18.33
C ALA A 114 -5.74 -3.36 17.52
N GLU A 115 -5.38 -2.19 17.02
CA GLU A 115 -6.21 -1.39 16.14
C GLU A 115 -5.47 -1.12 14.83
N ALA A 116 -6.18 -1.18 13.72
CA ALA A 116 -5.67 -0.81 12.42
C ALA A 116 -6.54 0.25 11.76
N VAL A 117 -5.92 1.19 11.04
CA VAL A 117 -6.65 2.12 10.16
C VAL A 117 -6.95 1.40 8.86
N ARG A 118 -8.18 1.49 8.38
CA ARG A 118 -8.59 0.90 7.09
C ARG A 118 -8.00 1.67 5.91
N THR A 119 -7.72 0.95 4.83
CA THR A 119 -7.14 1.52 3.60
C THR A 119 -8.04 1.40 2.38
N ASP A 120 -9.21 0.76 2.51
CA ASP A 120 -10.04 0.40 1.35
C ASP A 120 -10.71 1.58 0.64
N ASP A 121 -11.04 2.64 1.36
CA ASP A 121 -11.60 3.88 0.82
C ASP A 121 -10.54 4.95 0.53
N LEU A 122 -9.26 4.65 0.78
CA LEU A 122 -8.14 5.57 0.58
C LEU A 122 -7.49 5.41 -0.80
N GLY A 123 -7.95 4.49 -1.64
CA GLY A 123 -7.32 4.16 -2.93
C GLY A 123 -7.12 5.35 -3.86
N GLU A 124 -8.13 6.21 -4.01
CA GLU A 124 -8.04 7.42 -4.82
C GLU A 124 -7.05 8.44 -4.26
N TRP A 125 -7.12 8.68 -2.94
CA TRP A 125 -6.21 9.59 -2.27
C TRP A 125 -4.76 9.10 -2.36
N ILE A 126 -4.50 7.83 -2.04
CA ILE A 126 -3.17 7.21 -2.13
C ILE A 126 -2.65 7.32 -3.56
N SER A 127 -3.47 7.00 -4.57
CA SER A 127 -3.11 7.14 -5.98
C SER A 127 -2.78 8.59 -6.35
N SER A 128 -3.52 9.57 -5.81
CA SER A 128 -3.24 10.99 -6.04
C SER A 128 -1.89 11.41 -5.47
N ILE A 129 -1.47 10.87 -4.33
CA ILE A 129 -0.20 11.18 -3.66
C ILE A 129 0.97 10.37 -4.25
N ALA A 130 0.78 9.08 -4.53
CA ALA A 130 1.81 8.22 -5.11
C ALA A 130 2.22 8.70 -6.51
N ASN A 131 1.24 9.17 -7.29
CA ASN A 131 1.47 9.69 -8.63
C ASN A 131 1.86 11.17 -8.68
N ARG A 132 1.98 11.85 -7.53
CA ARG A 132 2.37 13.28 -7.44
C ARG A 132 3.84 13.54 -7.75
N ALA A 133 4.65 12.51 -7.82
CA ALA A 133 6.11 12.61 -7.91
C ALA A 133 6.65 12.15 -9.25
N TRP A 134 6.06 12.65 -10.33
CA TRP A 134 6.79 12.88 -11.56
C TRP A 134 6.31 14.25 -12.00
N THR A 135 7.22 15.21 -12.18
CA THR A 135 6.88 16.36 -13.02
C THR A 135 6.42 15.75 -14.33
N ARG A 136 5.11 15.74 -14.58
CA ARG A 136 4.56 15.32 -15.87
C ARG A 136 4.98 16.40 -16.86
N GLN A 137 6.22 16.30 -17.33
CA GLN A 137 6.74 17.17 -18.36
C GLN A 137 6.01 16.77 -19.63
N ILE A 138 5.10 17.64 -20.04
CA ILE A 138 4.57 17.60 -21.39
C ILE A 138 5.64 18.27 -22.25
N ALA A 139 6.15 17.55 -23.23
CA ALA A 139 7.02 18.12 -24.25
C ALA A 139 6.18 18.45 -25.48
N ALA A 140 6.49 19.57 -26.13
CA ALA A 140 5.95 19.91 -27.45
C ALA A 140 7.08 19.87 -28.48
N GLY A 141 6.81 19.28 -29.64
CA GLY A 141 7.79 19.09 -30.71
C GLY A 141 7.18 18.36 -31.89
N ASP A 142 7.90 18.23 -33.00
CA ASP A 142 7.47 17.39 -34.12
C ASP A 142 7.97 15.95 -33.89
N PHE A 143 7.15 15.14 -33.21
CA PHE A 143 7.50 13.76 -32.85
C PHE A 143 7.07 12.78 -33.94
N SER A 144 6.14 13.16 -34.81
CA SER A 144 5.66 12.37 -35.94
C SER A 144 6.45 12.59 -37.24
N GLY A 145 7.23 13.66 -37.33
CA GLY A 145 8.04 14.03 -38.50
C GLY A 145 7.22 14.65 -39.64
N ASP A 146 6.03 15.18 -39.34
CA ASP A 146 5.11 15.73 -40.34
C ASP A 146 5.20 17.26 -40.50
N GLY A 147 6.10 17.89 -39.75
CA GLY A 147 6.32 19.34 -39.74
C GLY A 147 5.33 20.11 -38.85
N LYS A 148 4.49 19.44 -38.05
CA LYS A 148 3.52 20.07 -37.15
C LYS A 148 3.86 19.80 -35.69
N ALA A 149 3.41 20.68 -34.80
CA ALA A 149 3.66 20.53 -33.37
C ALA A 149 2.76 19.45 -32.76
N ASP A 150 3.39 18.43 -32.18
CA ASP A 150 2.79 17.35 -31.40
C ASP A 150 2.97 17.58 -29.89
N LEU A 151 2.26 16.81 -29.08
CA LEU A 151 2.49 16.72 -27.63
C LEU A 151 2.94 15.31 -27.24
N LEU A 152 3.97 15.22 -26.40
CA LEU A 152 4.38 14.00 -25.74
C LEU A 152 4.08 14.13 -24.24
N ALA A 153 3.30 13.20 -23.70
CA ALA A 153 2.93 13.20 -22.28
C ALA A 153 3.23 11.83 -21.64
N PRO A 154 3.80 11.80 -20.43
CA PRO A 154 3.97 10.55 -19.70
C PRO A 154 2.59 9.98 -19.30
N ARG A 155 2.37 8.71 -19.59
CA ARG A 155 1.13 7.99 -19.23
C ARG A 155 1.29 7.25 -17.90
N ASN A 156 2.40 6.55 -17.73
CA ASN A 156 2.81 5.86 -16.50
C ASN A 156 4.36 5.74 -16.47
N ALA A 157 4.92 4.92 -15.58
CA ALA A 157 6.37 4.83 -15.37
C ALA A 157 7.17 4.57 -16.66
N ASP A 158 6.63 3.75 -17.58
CA ASP A 158 7.37 3.21 -18.72
C ASP A 158 6.69 3.46 -20.07
N THR A 159 5.62 4.27 -20.12
CA THR A 159 4.92 4.58 -21.38
C THR A 159 4.64 6.08 -21.54
N PHE A 160 4.70 6.51 -22.80
CA PHE A 160 4.34 7.86 -23.23
C PHE A 160 3.15 7.81 -24.19
N CYS A 161 2.33 8.86 -24.14
CA CYS A 161 1.31 9.16 -25.13
C CYS A 161 1.84 10.25 -26.07
N THR A 162 1.89 9.97 -27.37
CA THR A 162 2.12 10.97 -28.41
C THR A 162 0.77 11.40 -29.00
N TYR A 163 0.48 12.69 -28.95
CA TYR A 163 -0.69 13.33 -29.52
C TYR A 163 -0.26 14.08 -30.78
N THR A 164 -0.55 13.51 -31.95
CA THR A 164 -0.19 14.15 -33.23
C THR A 164 -1.03 15.39 -33.48
N GLY A 165 -0.39 16.52 -33.72
CA GLY A 165 -1.04 17.79 -34.00
C GLY A 165 -1.40 17.95 -35.47
N ASN A 166 -2.53 18.60 -35.74
CA ASN A 166 -2.94 18.93 -37.11
C ASN A 166 -2.49 20.34 -37.56
N GLY A 167 -1.70 21.04 -36.75
CA GLY A 167 -1.20 22.40 -37.02
C GLY A 167 -2.22 23.53 -36.78
N THR A 168 -3.46 23.21 -36.39
CA THR A 168 -4.51 24.20 -36.08
C THR A 168 -4.91 24.21 -34.60
N GLY A 169 -4.08 23.59 -33.75
CA GLY A 169 -4.33 23.48 -32.31
C GLY A 169 -5.20 22.28 -31.91
N ASN A 170 -5.50 21.36 -32.84
CA ASN A 170 -6.19 20.11 -32.53
C ASN A 170 -5.22 18.92 -32.58
N PHE A 171 -5.55 17.88 -31.82
CA PHE A 171 -4.74 16.67 -31.67
C PHE A 171 -5.55 15.41 -31.98
N ALA A 172 -4.91 14.42 -32.59
CA ALA A 172 -5.47 13.10 -32.80
C ALA A 172 -5.55 12.30 -31.48
N ALA A 173 -6.21 11.14 -31.52
CA ALA A 173 -6.16 10.18 -30.42
C ALA A 173 -4.69 9.75 -30.15
N PRO A 174 -4.29 9.59 -28.88
CA PRO A 174 -2.90 9.34 -28.54
C PRO A 174 -2.42 7.96 -29.00
N VAL A 175 -1.19 7.90 -29.51
CA VAL A 175 -0.45 6.66 -29.70
C VAL A 175 0.39 6.38 -28.47
N ILE A 176 0.29 5.17 -27.93
CA ILE A 176 1.05 4.75 -26.74
C ILE A 176 2.36 4.11 -27.20
N THR A 177 3.48 4.61 -26.68
CA THR A 177 4.83 4.11 -26.98
C THR A 177 5.58 3.78 -25.69
N GLN A 178 6.45 2.77 -25.75
CA GLN A 178 7.48 2.51 -24.74
C GLN A 178 8.82 3.02 -25.29
N PRO A 179 9.71 3.58 -24.44
CA PRO A 179 11.04 4.00 -24.86
C PRO A 179 11.92 2.82 -25.31
#